data_AF-A0A5T1QXQ1-F1
#
_entry.id   AF-A0A5T1QXQ1-F1
#
_cell.length_a   1.000
_cell.length_b   1.000
_cell.length_c   1.000
_cell.angle_alpha   90.00
_cell.angle_beta   90.00
_cell.angle_gamma   90.00
#
_symmetry.space_group_name_H-M   'P 1'
#
loop_
_entity.id
_entity.type
_entity.pdbx_description
1 polymer ?
#
loop_
_entity_poly.entity_id
_entity_poly.type
_entity_poly.pdbx_seq_one_letter_code
_entity_poly.pdbx_strand_id
1 'polypeptide(L)'
;MQKQYPEVHSLEESLAILKKYKDDLTKEQYENIKSNIGTHAIESIYLNELDIIMLVKKNVYGLSADEIIAEYQEKGFVEYERKQ
;
A
#
# COMPACT_ATOMS: atom_id res chain seq x y z
N MET A 1 -12.54 -5.19 -15.16
CA MET A 1 -12.00 -3.84 -15.42
C MET A 1 -10.91 -3.61 -14.40
N GLN A 2 -9.71 -3.21 -14.81
CA GLN A 2 -8.69 -2.78 -13.85
C GLN A 2 -9.19 -1.51 -13.17
N LYS A 3 -9.21 -1.52 -11.83
CA LYS A 3 -9.52 -0.32 -11.06
C LYS A 3 -8.34 0.64 -11.23
N GLN A 4 -8.60 1.83 -11.76
CA GLN A 4 -7.56 2.85 -11.91
C GLN A 4 -7.41 3.60 -10.59
N TYR A 5 -6.18 3.63 -10.09
CA TYR A 5 -5.79 4.45 -8.98
C TYR A 5 -4.99 5.63 -9.53
N PRO A 6 -5.29 6.88 -9.14
CA PRO A 6 -4.53 8.03 -9.63
C PRO A 6 -3.05 7.90 -9.27
N GLU A 7 -2.18 8.23 -10.21
CA GLU A 7 -0.76 8.38 -9.93
C GLU A 7 -0.53 9.49 -8.91
N VAL A 8 0.54 9.34 -8.14
CA VAL A 8 1.01 10.33 -7.16
C VAL A 8 2.37 10.86 -7.58
N HIS A 9 2.69 12.08 -7.18
CA HIS A 9 3.87 12.79 -7.68
C HIS A 9 4.73 13.35 -6.55
N SER A 10 4.47 12.94 -5.32
CA SER A 10 5.20 13.38 -4.14
C SER A 10 5.18 12.35 -3.02
N LEU A 11 6.14 12.48 -2.11
CA LEU A 11 6.19 11.71 -0.87
C LEU A 11 4.97 12.05 0.00
N GLU A 12 4.59 13.33 0.07
CA GLU A 12 3.47 13.81 0.86
C GLU A 12 2.14 13.17 0.45
N GLU A 13 1.88 13.04 -0.86
CA GLU A 13 0.68 12.36 -1.37
C GLU A 13 0.67 10.87 -1.02
N SER A 14 1.81 10.19 -1.19
CA SER A 14 1.95 8.77 -0.82
C SER A 14 1.70 8.57 0.69
N LEU A 15 2.29 9.41 1.53
CA LEU A 15 2.10 9.34 2.99
C LEU A 15 0.68 9.71 3.43
N ALA A 16 0.01 10.62 2.72
CA ALA A 16 -1.38 10.97 2.99
C ALA A 16 -2.33 9.78 2.77
N ILE A 17 -2.03 8.93 1.78
CA ILE A 17 -2.77 7.69 1.54
C ILE A 17 -2.49 6.67 2.67
N LEU A 18 -1.22 6.44 3.03
CA LEU A 18 -0.86 5.53 4.13
C LEU A 18 -1.57 5.91 5.44
N LYS A 19 -1.69 7.21 5.72
CA LYS A 19 -2.37 7.73 6.92
C LYS A 19 -3.82 7.25 7.05
N LYS A 20 -4.52 6.97 5.95
CA LYS A 20 -5.91 6.45 5.97
C LYS A 20 -6.01 5.07 6.63
N TYR A 21 -4.94 4.29 6.61
CA TYR A 21 -4.85 2.91 7.13
C TYR A 21 -4.13 2.81 8.48
N LYS A 22 -3.79 3.95 9.09
CA LYS A 22 -2.97 3.99 10.31
C LYS A 22 -3.56 3.14 11.45
N ASP A 23 -4.87 3.16 11.62
CA ASP A 23 -5.54 2.45 12.72
C ASP A 23 -5.67 0.94 12.47
N ASP A 24 -5.45 0.47 11.24
CA ASP A 24 -5.45 -0.97 10.92
C ASP A 24 -4.08 -1.63 11.13
N LEU A 25 -3.04 -0.82 11.31
CA LEU A 25 -1.64 -1.24 11.40
C LEU A 25 -1.15 -1.11 12.84
N THR A 26 -0.25 -2.02 13.23
CA THR A 26 0.56 -1.76 14.42
C THR A 26 1.50 -0.58 14.15
N LYS A 27 1.97 0.08 15.21
CA LYS A 27 2.95 1.17 15.08
C LYS A 27 4.18 0.76 14.26
N GLU A 28 4.67 -0.46 14.48
CA GLU A 28 5.82 -1.00 13.76
C GLU A 28 5.51 -1.20 12.27
N GLN A 29 4.36 -1.80 11.93
CA GLN A 29 3.96 -1.97 10.54
C GLN A 29 3.83 -0.62 9.83
N TYR A 30 3.21 0.36 10.47
CA TYR A 30 3.05 1.70 9.92
C TYR A 30 4.39 2.39 9.65
N GLU A 31 5.30 2.40 10.63
CA GLU A 31 6.62 3.03 10.45
C GLU A 31 7.49 2.28 9.43
N ASN A 32 7.40 0.95 9.36
CA ASN A 32 8.09 0.18 8.33
C ASN A 32 7.59 0.52 6.92
N ILE A 33 6.26 0.59 6.72
CA ILE A 33 5.69 0.98 5.42
C ILE A 33 6.07 2.42 5.08
N LYS A 34 5.98 3.34 6.04
CA LYS A 34 6.40 4.74 5.87
C LYS A 34 7.88 4.86 5.49
N SER A 35 8.75 4.07 6.12
CA SER A 35 10.18 4.01 5.77
C SER A 35 10.37 3.56 4.32
N ASN A 36 9.68 2.50 3.89
CA ASN A 36 9.75 2.01 2.51
C ASN A 36 9.29 3.07 1.49
N ILE A 37 8.16 3.74 1.73
CA ILE A 37 7.70 4.86 0.88
C ILE A 37 8.78 5.95 0.80
N GLY A 38 9.40 6.30 1.93
CA GLY A 38 10.47 7.29 1.99
C GLY A 38 11.70 6.89 1.17
N THR A 39 12.12 5.63 1.25
CA THR A 39 13.25 5.11 0.44
C THR A 39 12.95 5.19 -1.05
N HIS A 40 11.75 4.81 -1.50
CA HIS A 40 11.35 4.92 -2.90
C HIS A 40 11.30 6.38 -3.39
N ALA A 41 10.84 7.30 -2.55
CA ALA A 41 10.77 8.72 -2.91
C ALA A 41 12.16 9.36 -3.16
N ILE A 42 13.24 8.85 -2.54
CA ILE A 42 14.62 9.28 -2.85
C ILE A 42 14.96 9.01 -4.33
N GLU A 43 14.41 7.93 -4.88
CA GLU A 43 14.56 7.53 -6.28
C GLU A 43 13.46 8.14 -7.19
N SER A 44 12.71 9.12 -6.69
CA SER A 44 11.57 9.73 -7.40
C SER A 44 10.47 8.72 -7.79
N ILE A 45 10.32 7.66 -7.00
CA ILE A 45 9.25 6.67 -7.10
C ILE A 45 8.21 6.97 -6.02
N TYR A 46 6.98 7.24 -6.42
CA TYR A 46 5.88 7.60 -5.52
C TYR A 46 4.78 6.53 -5.59
N LEU A 47 4.27 6.13 -4.43
CA LEU A 47 3.42 4.95 -4.30
C LEU A 47 1.96 5.38 -4.28
N ASN A 48 1.19 4.92 -5.27
CA ASN A 48 -0.22 5.27 -5.38
C ASN A 48 -1.07 4.43 -4.41
N GLU A 49 -2.39 4.59 -4.47
CA GLU A 49 -3.28 3.92 -3.51
C GLU A 49 -3.33 2.40 -3.67
N LEU A 50 -3.11 1.85 -4.87
CA LEU A 50 -2.98 0.40 -5.04
C LEU A 50 -1.73 -0.13 -4.33
N ASP A 51 -0.58 0.51 -4.56
CA ASP A 51 0.70 0.10 -3.96
C ASP A 51 0.61 0.09 -2.44
N ILE A 52 -0.01 1.13 -1.87
CA ILE A 52 -0.17 1.26 -0.43
C ILE A 52 -1.15 0.21 0.11
N ILE A 53 -2.26 -0.06 -0.59
CA ILE A 53 -3.19 -1.14 -0.22
C ILE A 53 -2.46 -2.50 -0.22
N MET A 54 -1.60 -2.77 -1.20
CA MET A 54 -0.82 -4.01 -1.25
C MET A 54 0.12 -4.13 -0.04
N LEU A 55 0.82 -3.05 0.32
CA LEU A 55 1.70 -3.02 1.49
C LEU A 55 0.93 -3.20 2.82
N VAL A 56 -0.23 -2.54 2.94
CA VAL A 56 -1.11 -2.67 4.11
C VAL A 56 -1.63 -4.09 4.24
N LYS A 57 -2.24 -4.63 3.17
CA LYS A 57 -2.83 -5.98 3.13
C LYS A 57 -1.79 -7.05 3.49
N LYS A 58 -0.59 -6.94 2.90
CA LYS A 58 0.55 -7.82 3.19
C LYS A 58 0.87 -7.84 4.69
N ASN A 59 0.97 -6.68 5.34
CA ASN A 59 1.31 -6.59 6.76
C ASN A 59 0.16 -7.04 7.67
N VAL A 60 -1.08 -6.63 7.36
CA VAL A 60 -2.26 -6.87 8.21
C VAL A 60 -2.68 -8.35 8.25
N TYR A 61 -2.51 -9.06 7.14
CA TYR A 61 -2.86 -10.48 7.02
C TYR A 61 -1.64 -11.42 7.00
N GLY A 62 -0.41 -10.89 7.06
CA GLY A 62 0.80 -11.71 7.07
C GLY A 62 1.05 -12.46 5.76
N LEU A 63 0.59 -11.90 4.64
CA LEU A 63 0.70 -12.52 3.32
C LEU A 63 2.11 -12.33 2.73
N SER A 64 2.49 -13.22 1.82
CA SER A 64 3.63 -13.06 0.95
C SER A 64 3.32 -12.05 -0.17
N ALA A 65 4.37 -11.57 -0.85
CA ALA A 65 4.19 -10.73 -2.03
C ALA A 65 3.52 -11.52 -3.18
N ASP A 66 3.87 -12.79 -3.35
CA ASP A 66 3.34 -13.66 -4.41
C ASP A 66 1.83 -13.86 -4.27
N GLU A 67 1.31 -14.02 -3.05
CA GLU A 67 -0.13 -14.13 -2.80
C GLU A 67 -0.89 -12.85 -3.21
N ILE A 68 -0.34 -11.67 -2.91
CA ILE A 68 -0.94 -10.38 -3.28
C ILE A 68 -0.88 -10.16 -4.79
N ILE A 69 0.23 -10.52 -5.44
CA ILE A 69 0.41 -10.40 -6.88
C ILE A 69 -0.54 -11.34 -7.62
N ALA A 70 -0.71 -12.58 -7.15
CA ALA A 70 -1.65 -13.53 -7.72
C ALA A 70 -3.09 -12.99 -7.71
N GLU A 71 -3.53 -12.39 -6.61
CA GLU A 71 -4.86 -11.75 -6.54
C GLU A 71 -4.99 -10.60 -7.54
N TYR A 72 -3.98 -9.72 -7.62
CA TYR A 72 -3.99 -8.61 -8.57
C TYR A 72 -4.05 -9.10 -10.02
N GLN A 73 -3.31 -10.16 -10.36
CA GLN A 73 -3.32 -10.77 -11.69
C GLN A 73 -4.69 -11.37 -12.05
N GLU A 74 -5.37 -11.98 -11.07
CA GLU A 74 -6.70 -12.56 -11.27
C GLU A 74 -7.80 -11.49 -11.39
N LYS A 75 -7.79 -10.48 -10.50
CA LYS A 75 -8.91 -9.53 -10.35
C LYS A 75 -8.69 -8.19 -11.05
N GLY A 76 -7.44 -7.81 -11.29
CA GLY A 76 -7.05 -6.46 -11.76
C GLY A 76 -7.16 -5.37 -10.69
N PHE A 77 -7.29 -5.76 -9.41
CA PHE A 77 -7.25 -4.89 -8.24
C PHE A 77 -6.95 -5.74 -6.99
N VAL A 78 -6.57 -5.09 -5.89
CA VAL A 78 -6.42 -5.75 -4.58
C VAL A 78 -7.51 -5.26 -3.65
N GLU A 79 -8.27 -6.19 -3.10
CA GLU A 79 -9.34 -5.90 -2.16
C GLU A 79 -8.79 -5.83 -0.74
N TYR A 80 -9.11 -4.77 0.00
CA TYR A 80 -8.73 -4.64 1.40
C TYR A 80 -9.94 -4.23 2.24
N GLU A 81 -10.33 -5.12 3.13
CA GLU A 81 -11.39 -4.88 4.10
C GLU A 81 -10.76 -4.47 5.43
N ARG A 82 -11.09 -3.26 5.89
CA ARG A 82 -10.61 -2.75 7.18
C ARG A 82 -11.07 -3.68 8.30
N LYS A 83 -10.17 -3.99 9.24
CA LYS A 83 -10.53 -4.74 10.46
C LYS A 83 -11.41 -3.81 11.31
N GLN A 84 -12.65 -4.24 11.58
CA GLN A 84 -13.57 -3.55 12.49
C GLN A 84 -13.07 -3.61 13.95
#